data_AF-A0A2W6JCE3-F1
#
_entry.id   AF-A0A2W6JCE3-F1
#
_cell.length_a   1.000
_cell.length_b   1.000
_cell.length_c   1.000
_cell.angle_alpha   90.00
_cell.angle_beta   90.00
_cell.angle_gamma   90.00
#
_symmetry.space_group_name_H-M   'P 1'
#
loop_
_entity.id
_entity.type
_entity.pdbx_description
1 polymer ?
#
loop_
_entity_poly.entity_id
_entity_poly.type
_entity_poly.pdbx_seq_one_letter_code
_entity_poly.pdbx_strand_id
1 'polypeptide(L)'
;RFLQYIEGPPDGIDSVYERILQAGSHIDIIELGRGRLGQRQFPYWAMRSLPVDAAMLRQLSSSDWSGFTRALQGDRSAPTPVDLLDQVVQPALHAG
;
A
#
# COMPACT_ATOMS: atom_id res chain seq x y z
N ARG A 1 -1.63 -2.08 -15.11
CA ARG A 1 -1.94 -2.54 -13.73
C ARG A 1 -1.17 -1.66 -12.77
N PHE A 2 -1.73 -1.36 -11.62
CA PHE A 2 -1.07 -0.55 -10.60
C PHE A 2 -1.47 -1.06 -9.21
N LEU A 3 -0.73 -0.63 -8.22
CA LEU A 3 -1.07 -0.79 -6.81
C LEU A 3 -0.94 0.59 -6.18
N GLN A 4 -1.95 0.98 -5.40
CA GLN A 4 -1.93 2.24 -4.68
C GLN A 4 -2.08 1.96 -3.19
N TYR A 5 -1.16 2.51 -2.41
CA TYR A 5 -1.16 2.45 -0.95
C TYR A 5 -1.42 3.84 -0.40
N ILE A 6 -2.44 3.99 0.45
CA ILE A 6 -2.86 5.27 1.02
C ILE A 6 -3.00 5.16 2.54
N GLU A 7 -2.52 6.19 3.25
CA GLU A 7 -2.63 6.31 4.71
C GLU A 7 -3.19 7.66 5.10
N GLY A 8 -4.06 7.69 6.10
CA GLY A 8 -4.63 8.92 6.59
C GLY A 8 -5.71 8.71 7.64
N PRO A 9 -6.30 9.82 8.11
CA PRO A 9 -7.52 9.79 8.91
C PRO A 9 -8.65 9.03 8.19
N PRO A 10 -9.54 8.32 8.91
CA PRO A 10 -10.58 7.48 8.29
C PRO A 10 -11.45 8.22 7.26
N ASP A 11 -11.91 9.41 7.60
CA ASP A 11 -12.69 10.32 6.75
C ASP A 11 -11.92 10.75 5.49
N GLY A 12 -10.64 11.08 5.64
CA GLY A 12 -9.76 11.42 4.53
C GLY A 12 -9.52 10.24 3.59
N ILE A 13 -9.36 9.03 4.14
CA ILE A 13 -9.20 7.80 3.34
C ILE A 13 -10.47 7.48 2.56
N ASP A 14 -11.65 7.57 3.18
CA ASP A 14 -12.93 7.31 2.49
C ASP A 14 -13.14 8.27 1.33
N SER A 15 -12.94 9.57 1.54
CA SER A 15 -13.07 10.57 0.49
C SER A 15 -12.10 10.35 -0.67
N VAL A 16 -10.83 10.01 -0.38
CA VAL A 16 -9.83 9.73 -1.41
C VAL A 16 -10.16 8.44 -2.16
N TYR A 17 -10.61 7.40 -1.46
CA TYR A 17 -10.94 6.12 -2.05
C TYR A 17 -12.14 6.21 -3.00
N GLU A 18 -13.21 6.91 -2.62
CA GLU A 18 -14.33 7.19 -3.53
C GLU A 18 -13.88 7.91 -4.79
N ARG A 19 -13.05 8.95 -4.64
CA ARG A 19 -12.50 9.69 -5.79
C ARG A 19 -11.64 8.80 -6.70
N ILE A 20 -10.88 7.87 -6.14
CA ILE A 20 -10.14 6.88 -6.93
C ILE A 20 -11.15 6.06 -7.73
N LEU A 21 -12.15 5.43 -7.10
CA LEU A 21 -13.14 4.60 -7.79
C LEU A 21 -13.90 5.31 -8.92
N GLN A 22 -14.11 6.63 -8.82
CA GLN A 22 -14.80 7.42 -9.84
C GLN A 22 -13.90 7.89 -11.00
N ALA A 23 -12.58 7.68 -10.93
CA ALA A 23 -11.69 8.16 -11.96
C ALA A 23 -11.71 7.25 -13.20
N GLY A 24 -12.03 7.82 -14.37
CA GLY A 24 -12.08 7.08 -15.64
C GLY A 24 -10.73 6.67 -16.23
N SER A 25 -9.61 6.90 -15.52
CA SER A 25 -8.26 6.51 -15.96
C SER A 25 -7.91 5.05 -15.64
N HIS A 26 -8.80 4.34 -14.94
CA HIS A 26 -8.63 2.95 -14.59
C HIS A 26 -9.97 2.21 -14.53
N ILE A 27 -9.89 0.88 -14.48
CA ILE A 27 -11.01 -0.05 -14.37
C ILE A 27 -10.61 -1.19 -13.42
N ASP A 28 -11.60 -1.95 -12.96
CA ASP A 28 -11.41 -3.18 -12.17
C ASP A 28 -10.55 -3.00 -10.92
N ILE A 29 -10.90 -2.00 -10.10
CA ILE A 29 -10.26 -1.79 -8.79
C ILE A 29 -10.69 -2.87 -7.81
N ILE A 30 -9.70 -3.48 -7.17
CA ILE A 30 -9.87 -4.47 -6.12
C ILE A 30 -9.19 -3.94 -4.87
N GLU A 31 -9.93 -3.88 -3.77
CA GLU A 31 -9.34 -3.61 -2.45
C GLU A 31 -8.57 -4.84 -1.99
N LEU A 32 -7.25 -4.72 -1.83
CA LEU A 32 -6.41 -5.81 -1.35
C LEU A 32 -6.49 -5.94 0.18
N GLY A 33 -6.56 -4.83 0.90
CA GLY A 33 -6.74 -4.83 2.34
C GLY A 33 -6.95 -3.42 2.90
N ARG A 34 -7.67 -3.37 4.02
CA ARG A 34 -8.00 -2.15 4.74
C ARG A 34 -7.95 -2.41 6.24
N GLY A 35 -7.33 -1.50 7.00
CA GLY A 35 -7.16 -1.67 8.43
C GLY A 35 -6.81 -0.38 9.16
N ARG A 36 -6.91 -0.41 10.48
CA ARG A 36 -6.46 0.70 11.34
C ARG A 36 -5.03 0.41 11.77
N LEU A 37 -4.16 1.39 11.57
CA LEU A 37 -2.77 1.35 12.02
C LEU A 37 -2.60 2.21 13.27
N GLY A 38 -1.71 1.79 14.17
CA GLY A 38 -1.30 2.62 15.31
C GLY A 38 -0.48 3.85 14.89
N GLN A 39 0.23 3.75 13.77
CA GLN A 39 1.03 4.83 13.17
C GLN A 39 1.19 4.63 11.66
N ARG A 40 1.50 5.72 10.94
CA ARG A 40 1.84 5.69 9.51
C ARG A 40 3.08 4.81 9.28
N GLN A 41 3.02 3.92 8.30
CA GLN A 41 4.18 3.14 7.85
C GLN A 41 5.07 4.00 6.94
N PHE A 42 4.49 4.92 6.18
CA PHE A 42 5.21 5.83 5.29
C PHE A 42 4.89 7.30 5.58
N PRO A 43 5.32 7.85 6.73
CA PRO A 43 4.93 9.19 7.19
C PRO A 43 5.36 10.34 6.27
N TYR A 44 6.46 10.18 5.53
CA TYR A 44 7.00 11.21 4.63
C TYR A 44 6.61 11.00 3.16
N TRP A 45 5.63 10.14 2.90
CA TRP A 45 5.18 9.81 1.54
C TRP A 45 4.00 10.68 1.12
N ALA A 46 4.28 11.75 0.36
CA ALA A 46 3.26 12.64 -0.18
C ALA A 46 2.63 12.12 -1.50
N MET A 47 2.41 10.80 -1.63
CA MET A 47 1.95 10.12 -2.84
C MET A 47 2.89 10.30 -4.03
N ARG A 48 3.78 9.33 -4.29
CA ARG A 48 4.64 9.33 -5.49
C ARG A 48 4.35 8.11 -6.36
N SER A 49 4.54 8.27 -7.66
CA SER A 49 4.52 7.17 -8.61
C SER A 49 5.93 6.58 -8.73
N LEU A 50 6.07 5.27 -8.51
CA LEU A 50 7.33 4.56 -8.68
C LEU A 50 7.19 3.50 -9.78
N PRO A 51 8.16 3.39 -10.69
CA PRO A 51 8.21 2.26 -11.60
C PRO A 51 8.53 0.99 -10.80
N VAL A 52 7.73 -0.05 -11.01
CA VAL A 52 7.92 -1.38 -10.40
C VAL A 52 7.80 -2.40 -11.51
N ASP A 53 8.65 -3.43 -11.48
CA ASP A 53 8.56 -4.51 -12.45
C ASP A 53 7.28 -5.35 -12.27
N ALA A 54 6.92 -6.08 -13.33
CA ALA A 54 5.69 -6.88 -13.33
C ALA A 54 5.72 -8.06 -12.34
N ALA A 55 6.89 -8.57 -11.97
CA ALA A 55 7.01 -9.68 -11.02
C ALA A 55 6.74 -9.18 -9.58
N MET A 56 7.35 -8.07 -9.20
CA MET A 56 7.14 -7.41 -7.91
C MET A 56 5.69 -6.94 -7.77
N LEU A 57 5.09 -6.36 -8.83
CA LEU A 57 3.68 -5.98 -8.80
C LEU A 57 2.76 -7.19 -8.59
N ARG A 58 3.05 -8.33 -9.23
CA ARG A 58 2.29 -9.58 -9.02
C ARG A 58 2.48 -10.13 -7.61
N GLN A 59 3.69 -10.07 -7.08
CA GLN A 59 3.99 -10.52 -5.73
C GLN A 59 3.21 -9.68 -4.71
N LEU A 60 3.25 -8.36 -4.83
CA LEU A 60 2.47 -7.45 -3.98
C LEU A 60 0.96 -7.72 -4.10
N SER A 61 0.42 -7.88 -5.32
CA SER A 61 -1.02 -8.10 -5.51
C SER A 61 -1.53 -9.46 -5.02
N SER A 62 -0.65 -10.46 -4.88
CA SER A 62 -1.00 -11.81 -4.42
C SER A 62 -0.63 -12.07 -2.96
N SER A 63 0.04 -11.12 -2.31
CA SER A 63 0.42 -11.24 -0.90
C SER A 63 -0.80 -11.19 0.02
N ASP A 64 -0.68 -11.75 1.22
CA ASP A 64 -1.77 -11.74 2.18
C ASP A 64 -1.88 -10.38 2.90
N TRP A 65 -2.75 -9.52 2.38
CA TRP A 65 -3.06 -8.21 2.97
C TRP A 65 -4.01 -8.30 4.16
N SER A 66 -4.63 -9.46 4.44
CA SER A 66 -5.42 -9.66 5.67
C SER A 66 -4.53 -9.67 6.93
N GLY A 67 -3.23 -9.91 6.76
CA GLY A 67 -2.19 -9.82 7.78
C GLY A 67 -1.86 -8.41 8.27
N PHE A 68 -2.46 -7.35 7.70
CA PHE A 68 -2.27 -5.95 8.13
C PHE A 68 -2.48 -5.74 9.64
N THR A 69 -3.40 -6.50 10.23
CA THR A 69 -3.70 -6.52 11.66
C THR A 69 -2.77 -7.43 12.48
N ARG A 70 -2.13 -8.44 11.87
CA ARG A 70 -1.37 -9.50 12.57
C ARG A 70 0.11 -9.15 12.78
N ALA A 71 0.70 -8.30 11.95
CA ALA A 71 2.08 -7.84 12.13
C ALA A 71 2.31 -7.07 13.45
N LEU A 72 1.24 -6.52 14.05
CA LEU A 72 1.24 -5.92 15.38
C LEU A 72 1.33 -6.97 16.52
N GLN A 73 1.15 -8.26 16.24
CA GLN A 73 1.12 -9.37 17.21
C GLN A 73 2.39 -10.23 17.25
N GLY A 74 3.43 -9.89 16.48
CA GLY A 74 4.79 -10.42 16.71
C GLY A 74 5.13 -11.79 16.10
N ASP A 75 4.25 -12.43 15.32
CA ASP A 75 4.58 -13.66 14.58
C ASP A 75 5.02 -13.32 13.15
N ARG A 76 6.33 -13.12 12.96
CA ARG A 76 6.96 -12.77 11.67
C ARG A 76 7.73 -13.97 11.11
N SER A 77 7.01 -14.99 10.62
CA SER A 77 7.63 -16.06 9.84
C SER A 77 7.79 -15.71 8.34
N ALA A 78 7.10 -14.67 7.85
CA ALA A 78 7.19 -14.22 6.46
C ALA A 78 7.12 -12.68 6.34
N PRO A 79 7.77 -12.08 5.33
CA PRO A 79 7.65 -10.65 5.06
C PRO A 79 6.20 -10.29 4.72
N THR A 80 5.71 -9.23 5.36
CA THR A 80 4.37 -8.70 5.12
C THR A 80 4.35 -7.93 3.79
N PRO A 81 3.15 -7.69 3.21
CA PRO A 81 3.05 -6.83 2.04
C PRO A 81 3.61 -5.41 2.27
N VAL A 82 3.57 -4.91 3.52
CA VAL A 82 4.18 -3.61 3.90
C VAL A 82 5.70 -3.66 3.84
N ASP A 83 6.30 -4.76 4.29
CA ASP A 83 7.77 -4.94 4.19
C ASP A 83 8.22 -4.98 2.72
N LEU A 84 7.41 -5.56 1.83
CA LEU A 84 7.66 -5.53 0.38
C LEU A 84 7.49 -4.12 -0.21
N LEU A 85 6.49 -3.36 0.23
CA LEU A 85 6.33 -1.95 -0.17
C LEU A 85 7.53 -1.10 0.27
N ASP A 86 8.07 -1.35 1.47
CA ASP A 86 9.24 -0.61 1.96
C ASP A 86 10.44 -0.81 1.02
N GLN A 87 10.69 -2.02 0.53
CA GLN A 87 11.75 -2.28 -0.45
C GLN A 87 11.59 -1.47 -1.74
N VAL A 88 10.35 -1.17 -2.16
CA VAL A 88 10.06 -0.34 -3.33
C VAL A 88 10.25 1.14 -3.02
N VAL A 89 9.84 1.58 -1.82
CA VAL A 89 9.83 2.98 -1.42
C VAL A 89 11.21 3.48 -1.00
N GLN A 90 12.02 2.65 -0.33
CA GLN A 90 13.33 3.02 0.21
C GLN A 90 14.25 3.70 -0.83
N PRO A 91 14.47 3.14 -2.05
CA PRO A 91 15.31 3.80 -3.05
C PRO A 91 14.83 5.21 -3.42
N ALA A 92 13.52 5.45 -3.40
CA ALA A 92 12.94 6.74 -3.75
C ALA A 92 13.06 7.77 -2.63
N LEU A 93 13.13 7.34 -1.37
CA LEU A 93 13.36 8.23 -0.22
C LEU A 93 14.80 8.75 -0.15
N HIS A 94 15.77 7.95 -0.63
CA HIS A 94 17.19 8.33 -0.66
C HIS A 94 17.61 9.11 -1.91
N ALA A 95 16.76 9.16 -2.94
CA ALA A 95 17.03 9.87 -4.20
C ALA A 95 16.78 11.39 -4.13
N GLY A 96 17.04 12.01 -2.97
CA GLY A 96 16.84 13.44 -2.69
C GLY A 96 18.04 14.29 -3.06
#